data_AF-A0A928XN05-F1
#
_entry.id   AF-A0A928XN05-F1
#
_cell.length_a   1.000
_cell.length_b   1.000
_cell.length_c   1.000
_cell.angle_alpha   90.00
_cell.angle_beta   90.00
_cell.angle_gamma   90.00
#
_symmetry.space_group_name_H-M   'P 1'
#
loop_
_entity.id
_entity.type
_entity.pdbx_description
1 polymer ?
#
loop_
_entity_poly.entity_id
_entity_poly.type
_entity_poly.pdbx_seq_one_letter_code
_entity_poly.pdbx_strand_id
1 'polypeptide(L)'
;MSAVRRALVFPLLGLGVAALACEVDSGSSRPAQYPPQQGPPGYYGGYPPGQAPPPGYGQPPPPGYPNQPQPGQPQPAPTPTQPAQPPLPPVAYDPINATDVLFLRGRAQAVIQELIAALDAGKSQKVAGIPLIVDDRVGEVNAFAACTKGGKSVMAISDGLLDIEAHLARAKATDEIFGTQKTGQYIQLVAKHQKPGSPIVRPAAGFFDPAQDADGRKVKRQHEILDEQVAFVLGHELAHHYLGHLPCTATGGGVTAAEVNHVLSSVVPLFNQPNELGADVAGTNNVLGAGKRRAPAYHWTEGGGLLTMQFFAGLDSLSPIDVFNFERSHPPPQIRTPVIQQAASSWRSSGGQGWQIPGLPF
;
A
#
# COMPACT_ATOMS: atom_id res chain seq x y z
N MET A 1 -44.06 -32.68 -69.16
CA MET A 1 -43.07 -33.01 -68.14
C MET A 1 -43.63 -32.58 -66.78
N SER A 2 -43.69 -33.54 -65.86
CA SER A 2 -43.99 -33.56 -64.41
C SER A 2 -44.30 -32.25 -63.66
N ALA A 3 -45.11 -32.18 -62.60
CA ALA A 3 -46.03 -33.10 -61.93
C ALA A 3 -46.64 -32.37 -60.70
N VAL A 4 -47.93 -32.61 -60.47
CA VAL A 4 -48.57 -32.91 -59.17
C VAL A 4 -48.70 -31.82 -58.07
N ARG A 5 -49.98 -31.61 -57.73
CA ARG A 5 -50.62 -30.96 -56.57
C ARG A 5 -50.08 -31.43 -55.21
N ARG A 6 -50.20 -30.58 -54.18
CA ARG A 6 -50.87 -30.90 -52.90
C ARG A 6 -51.07 -29.66 -52.02
N ALA A 7 -52.32 -29.42 -51.66
CA ALA A 7 -52.72 -28.60 -50.51
C ALA A 7 -52.62 -29.44 -49.23
N LEU A 8 -52.25 -28.81 -48.11
CA LEU A 8 -52.46 -29.30 -46.76
C LEU A 8 -52.70 -28.10 -45.84
N VAL A 9 -53.76 -28.23 -45.05
CA VAL A 9 -54.29 -27.30 -44.04
C VAL A 9 -54.00 -27.89 -42.65
N PHE A 10 -53.97 -27.02 -41.63
CA PHE A 10 -54.01 -27.21 -40.16
C PHE A 10 -52.66 -27.27 -39.41
N PRO A 11 -52.62 -26.96 -38.09
CA PRO A 11 -53.41 -25.99 -37.29
C PRO A 11 -52.52 -25.11 -36.36
N LEU A 12 -53.19 -24.22 -35.61
CA LEU A 12 -52.70 -23.48 -34.45
C LEU A 12 -51.83 -24.30 -33.48
N LEU A 13 -50.77 -23.68 -32.97
CA LEU A 13 -50.31 -23.86 -31.59
C LEU A 13 -49.65 -22.56 -31.12
N GLY A 14 -50.31 -21.91 -30.17
CA GLY A 14 -49.80 -20.74 -29.49
C GLY A 14 -48.62 -21.10 -28.59
N LEU A 15 -47.59 -20.25 -28.64
CA LEU A 15 -46.62 -20.12 -27.57
C LEU A 15 -46.68 -18.68 -27.10
N GLY A 16 -47.37 -18.48 -25.98
CA GLY A 16 -47.26 -17.28 -25.18
C GLY A 16 -45.86 -17.24 -24.58
N VAL A 17 -45.06 -16.26 -25.01
CA VAL A 17 -43.89 -15.82 -24.23
C VAL A 17 -44.40 -14.71 -23.33
N ALA A 18 -44.49 -15.03 -22.03
CA ALA A 18 -44.75 -14.07 -20.99
C ALA A 18 -43.65 -12.99 -21.01
N ALA A 19 -44.04 -11.76 -21.36
CA ALA A 19 -43.26 -10.59 -21.05
C ALA A 19 -43.31 -10.38 -19.52
N LEU A 20 -42.28 -10.86 -18.81
CA LEU A 20 -41.97 -10.38 -17.47
C LEU A 20 -41.41 -8.96 -17.64
N ALA A 21 -42.33 -7.99 -17.63
CA ALA A 21 -42.01 -6.62 -17.29
C ALA A 21 -41.60 -6.61 -15.81
N CYS A 22 -40.30 -6.51 -15.54
CA CYS A 22 -39.83 -5.96 -14.28
C CYS A 22 -39.92 -4.45 -14.42
N GLU A 23 -41.03 -3.93 -13.91
CA GLU A 23 -41.24 -2.53 -13.57
C GLU A 23 -40.10 -2.11 -12.63
N VAL A 24 -39.16 -1.32 -13.16
CA VAL A 24 -38.13 -0.67 -12.34
C VAL A 24 -38.81 0.53 -11.70
N ASP A 25 -39.39 0.27 -10.54
CA ASP A 25 -39.95 1.30 -9.67
C ASP A 25 -38.84 2.31 -9.35
N SER A 26 -39.03 3.53 -9.85
CA SER A 26 -38.12 4.66 -9.62
C SER A 26 -38.40 5.22 -8.22
N GLY A 27 -38.09 4.41 -7.21
CA GLY A 27 -38.16 4.77 -5.81
C GLY A 27 -37.03 5.72 -5.45
N SER A 28 -37.37 7.00 -5.35
CA SER A 28 -36.56 8.06 -4.74
C SER A 28 -36.03 7.64 -3.36
N SER A 29 -34.80 7.14 -3.30
CA SER A 29 -34.09 6.85 -2.06
C SER A 29 -33.66 8.15 -1.39
N ARG A 30 -34.46 8.57 -0.42
CA ARG A 30 -34.05 9.51 0.62
C ARG A 30 -32.77 8.99 1.31
N PRO A 31 -31.81 9.85 1.67
CA PRO A 31 -30.64 9.43 2.42
C PRO A 31 -31.08 8.83 3.76
N ALA A 32 -30.71 7.59 4.01
CA ALA A 32 -30.85 6.98 5.32
C ALA A 32 -29.91 7.69 6.29
N GLN A 33 -30.48 8.47 7.22
CA GLN A 33 -29.77 8.92 8.41
C GLN A 33 -29.47 7.68 9.26
N TYR A 34 -28.20 7.28 9.29
CA TYR A 34 -27.73 6.30 10.26
C TYR A 34 -27.70 6.94 11.65
N PRO A 35 -28.17 6.25 12.71
CA PRO A 35 -27.99 6.69 14.08
C PRO A 35 -26.50 6.71 14.45
N PRO A 36 -26.05 7.65 15.29
CA PRO A 36 -24.65 7.71 15.71
C PRO A 36 -24.26 6.41 16.45
N GLN A 37 -23.34 5.65 15.89
CA GLN A 37 -22.74 4.51 16.59
C GLN A 37 -21.84 5.03 17.72
N GLN A 38 -22.23 4.70 18.94
CA GLN A 38 -21.40 4.85 20.14
C GLN A 38 -20.25 3.86 20.06
N GLY A 39 -19.03 4.37 19.87
CA GLY A 39 -17.81 3.58 19.98
C GLY A 39 -17.55 3.14 21.44
N PRO A 40 -16.78 2.06 21.64
CA PRO A 40 -16.44 1.56 22.97
C PRO A 40 -15.55 2.56 23.74
N PRO A 41 -15.65 2.61 25.08
CA PRO A 41 -14.96 3.62 25.88
C PRO A 41 -13.44 3.45 25.83
N GLY A 42 -12.76 4.45 25.29
CA GLY A 42 -11.32 4.59 25.30
C GLY A 42 -10.79 4.88 26.70
N TYR A 43 -9.76 4.14 27.08
CA TYR A 43 -9.01 4.31 28.32
C TYR A 43 -8.06 5.52 28.17
N TYR A 44 -8.56 6.73 28.47
CA TYR A 44 -7.76 7.95 28.53
C TYR A 44 -7.19 8.14 29.95
N GLY A 45 -5.89 7.94 30.09
CA GLY A 45 -5.13 8.40 31.26
C GLY A 45 -4.88 9.90 31.16
N GLY A 46 -5.78 10.71 31.72
CA GLY A 46 -5.63 12.15 31.83
C GLY A 46 -4.75 12.53 33.02
N TYR A 47 -3.71 13.34 32.79
CA TYR A 47 -3.06 14.13 33.84
C TYR A 47 -3.85 15.43 34.04
N PRO A 48 -4.20 15.81 35.29
CA PRO A 48 -4.83 17.10 35.56
C PRO A 48 -3.80 18.26 35.49
N PRO A 49 -4.19 19.43 34.96
CA PRO A 49 -3.32 20.61 34.93
C PRO A 49 -3.41 21.38 36.25
N GLY A 50 -2.25 21.80 36.77
CA GLY A 50 -2.14 22.86 37.76
C GLY A 50 -1.82 22.41 39.18
N GLN A 51 -0.53 22.22 39.47
CA GLN A 51 0.05 22.46 40.80
C GLN A 51 1.56 22.66 40.65
N ALA A 52 2.05 23.82 41.08
CA ALA A 52 3.47 24.15 41.10
C ALA A 52 4.18 23.36 42.23
N PRO A 53 5.34 22.74 41.99
CA PRO A 53 6.11 22.06 43.03
C PRO A 53 6.87 23.06 43.92
N PRO A 54 7.03 22.79 45.23
CA PRO A 54 7.76 23.65 46.16
C PRO A 54 9.30 23.56 45.97
N PRO A 55 10.07 24.59 46.36
CA PRO A 55 11.52 24.60 46.21
C PRO A 55 12.18 23.64 47.22
N GLY A 56 12.67 22.51 46.69
CA GLY A 56 13.47 21.55 47.44
C GLY A 56 14.95 21.94 47.47
N TYR A 57 15.48 22.14 48.67
CA TYR A 57 16.90 22.37 48.93
C TYR A 57 17.73 21.13 48.55
N GLY A 58 18.76 21.33 47.73
CA GLY A 58 19.66 20.27 47.28
C GLY A 58 20.56 19.73 48.38
N GLN A 59 20.53 18.41 48.58
CA GLN A 59 21.58 17.67 49.28
C GLN A 59 22.62 17.15 48.26
N PRO A 60 23.93 17.26 48.56
CA PRO A 60 24.98 16.72 47.69
C PRO A 60 25.04 15.18 47.75
N PRO A 61 25.40 14.51 46.63
CA PRO A 61 25.44 13.06 46.56
C PRO A 61 26.63 12.46 47.33
N PRO A 62 26.47 11.27 47.95
CA PRO A 62 27.54 10.59 48.66
C PRO A 62 28.55 9.91 47.70
N PRO A 63 29.81 9.70 48.11
CA PRO A 63 30.86 9.10 47.28
C PRO A 63 30.58 7.62 46.95
N GLY A 64 30.85 7.24 45.71
CA GLY A 64 30.53 5.94 45.15
C GLY A 64 31.33 4.76 45.73
N TYR A 65 30.63 3.65 45.94
CA TYR A 65 31.20 2.32 46.15
C TYR A 65 31.11 1.50 44.85
N PRO A 66 32.12 0.65 44.55
CA PRO A 66 32.11 -0.20 43.36
C PRO A 66 31.02 -1.28 43.47
N ASN A 67 30.19 -1.35 42.45
CA ASN A 67 29.05 -2.27 42.35
C ASN A 67 29.56 -3.69 42.07
N GLN A 68 29.42 -4.61 43.02
CA GLN A 68 29.60 -6.04 42.79
C GLN A 68 28.28 -6.66 42.28
N PRO A 69 28.32 -7.52 41.24
CA PRO A 69 27.11 -8.11 40.68
C PRO A 69 26.41 -9.07 41.65
N GLN A 70 25.11 -8.85 41.83
CA GLN A 70 24.22 -9.62 42.69
C GLN A 70 23.77 -10.91 41.97
N PRO A 71 23.97 -12.12 42.52
CA PRO A 71 23.55 -13.36 41.88
C PRO A 71 22.03 -13.54 41.97
N GLY A 72 21.34 -13.69 40.83
CA GLY A 72 19.95 -14.16 40.81
C GLY A 72 18.94 -13.43 39.92
N GLN A 73 19.33 -12.39 39.16
CA GLN A 73 18.43 -11.81 38.15
C GLN A 73 18.61 -12.52 36.80
N PRO A 74 17.53 -13.04 36.18
CA PRO A 74 17.59 -13.56 34.81
C PRO A 74 17.99 -12.41 33.86
N GLN A 75 19.16 -12.58 33.26
CA GLN A 75 19.71 -11.68 32.26
C GLN A 75 18.76 -11.63 31.06
N PRO A 76 18.40 -10.43 30.54
CA PRO A 76 17.68 -10.33 29.27
C PRO A 76 18.45 -11.10 28.20
N ALA A 77 17.76 -12.00 27.50
CA ALA A 77 18.39 -12.77 26.42
C ALA A 77 19.03 -11.80 25.42
N PRO A 78 20.30 -12.01 25.02
CA PRO A 78 20.94 -11.16 24.03
C PRO A 78 20.12 -11.19 22.73
N THR A 79 19.75 -10.02 22.25
CA THR A 79 19.13 -9.85 20.93
C THR A 79 20.07 -10.47 19.90
N PRO A 80 19.60 -11.36 18.99
CA PRO A 80 20.48 -11.96 17.99
C PRO A 80 21.14 -10.87 17.14
N THR A 81 22.45 -10.68 17.27
CA THR A 81 23.24 -9.87 16.34
C THR A 81 23.16 -10.52 14.96
N GLN A 82 22.53 -9.84 13.99
CA GLN A 82 22.57 -10.26 12.60
C GLN A 82 24.04 -10.36 12.14
N PRO A 83 24.43 -11.43 11.42
CA PRO A 83 25.78 -11.54 10.86
C PRO A 83 26.10 -10.31 10.01
N ALA A 84 27.29 -9.73 10.19
CA ALA A 84 27.75 -8.60 9.39
C ALA A 84 27.77 -9.01 7.91
N GLN A 85 27.02 -8.29 7.06
CA GLN A 85 27.02 -8.54 5.63
C GLN A 85 28.42 -8.25 5.04
N PRO A 86 28.92 -9.11 4.12
CA PRO A 86 30.21 -8.88 3.49
C PRO A 86 30.23 -7.51 2.78
N PRO A 87 31.37 -6.80 2.80
CA PRO A 87 31.48 -5.50 2.16
C PRO A 87 31.23 -5.63 0.65
N LEU A 88 30.42 -4.73 0.11
CA LEU A 88 30.20 -4.57 -1.33
C LEU A 88 30.93 -3.31 -1.80
N PRO A 89 31.39 -3.26 -3.06
CA PRO A 89 32.05 -2.08 -3.59
C PRO A 89 31.11 -0.86 -3.55
N PRO A 90 31.63 0.36 -3.35
CA PRO A 90 30.82 1.57 -3.41
C PRO A 90 30.18 1.77 -4.78
N VAL A 91 28.97 2.32 -4.79
CA VAL A 91 28.20 2.63 -5.99
C VAL A 91 28.26 4.13 -6.25
N ALA A 92 28.88 4.51 -7.37
CA ALA A 92 29.12 5.92 -7.71
C ALA A 92 27.84 6.67 -8.13
N TYR A 93 26.91 5.98 -8.80
CA TYR A 93 25.61 6.51 -9.17
C TYR A 93 24.54 5.47 -8.91
N ASP A 94 23.50 5.87 -8.18
CA ASP A 94 22.35 5.05 -7.90
C ASP A 94 21.06 5.83 -8.26
N PRO A 95 20.15 5.27 -9.07
CA PRO A 95 18.96 5.97 -9.53
C PRO A 95 17.95 6.26 -8.42
N ILE A 96 17.92 5.49 -7.33
CA ILE A 96 17.05 5.76 -6.17
C ILE A 96 17.61 6.96 -5.39
N ASN A 97 18.93 7.02 -5.18
CA ASN A 97 19.57 8.19 -4.56
C ASN A 97 19.36 9.48 -5.36
N ALA A 98 19.33 9.37 -6.69
CA ALA A 98 19.10 10.48 -7.62
C ALA A 98 17.60 10.82 -7.81
N THR A 99 16.69 10.02 -7.25
CA THR A 99 15.24 10.10 -7.51
C THR A 99 14.95 10.15 -9.03
N ASP A 100 15.59 9.27 -9.79
CA ASP A 100 15.44 9.17 -11.23
C ASP A 100 14.04 8.64 -11.58
N VAL A 101 13.15 9.55 -11.99
CA VAL A 101 11.73 9.24 -12.23
C VAL A 101 11.54 8.20 -13.33
N LEU A 102 12.39 8.17 -14.35
CA LEU A 102 12.27 7.18 -15.44
C LEU A 102 12.61 5.79 -14.93
N PHE A 103 13.65 5.68 -14.10
CA PHE A 103 13.96 4.43 -13.40
C PHE A 103 12.81 3.98 -12.49
N LEU A 104 12.28 4.89 -11.66
CA LEU A 104 11.22 4.55 -10.70
C LEU A 104 9.95 4.06 -11.40
N ARG A 105 9.52 4.75 -12.47
CA ARG A 105 8.39 4.31 -13.31
C ARG A 105 8.66 2.94 -13.95
N GLY A 106 9.86 2.74 -14.49
CA GLY A 106 10.27 1.46 -15.07
C GLY A 106 10.26 0.33 -14.03
N ARG A 107 10.65 0.63 -12.78
CA ARG A 107 10.62 -0.34 -11.69
C ARG A 107 9.19 -0.68 -11.27
N ALA A 108 8.28 0.30 -11.18
CA ALA A 108 6.87 0.05 -10.93
C ALA A 108 6.24 -0.89 -11.98
N GLN A 109 6.57 -0.68 -13.26
CA GLN A 109 6.14 -1.57 -14.34
C GLN A 109 6.72 -2.98 -14.22
N ALA A 110 7.97 -3.13 -13.78
CA ALA A 110 8.54 -4.46 -13.58
C ALA A 110 7.91 -5.18 -12.39
N VAL A 111 7.69 -4.47 -11.27
CA VAL A 111 7.09 -5.02 -10.05
C VAL A 111 5.66 -5.50 -10.30
N ILE A 112 4.82 -4.73 -11.01
CA ILE A 112 3.45 -5.16 -11.30
C ILE A 112 3.41 -6.45 -12.14
N GLN A 113 4.35 -6.65 -13.06
CA GLN A 113 4.42 -7.90 -13.83
C GLN A 113 4.82 -9.09 -12.95
N GLU A 114 5.75 -8.90 -12.01
CA GLU A 114 6.12 -9.93 -11.02
C GLU A 114 4.91 -10.30 -10.13
N LEU A 115 4.11 -9.31 -9.72
CA LEU A 115 2.88 -9.51 -8.94
C LEU A 115 1.82 -10.30 -9.72
N ILE A 116 1.54 -9.90 -10.96
CA ILE A 116 0.57 -10.59 -11.83
C ILE A 116 0.99 -12.03 -12.09
N ALA A 117 2.28 -12.27 -12.37
CA ALA A 117 2.81 -13.62 -12.59
C ALA A 117 2.73 -14.51 -11.34
N ALA A 118 2.67 -13.91 -10.16
CA ALA A 118 2.56 -14.62 -8.89
C ALA A 118 1.12 -15.02 -8.51
N LEU A 119 0.11 -14.42 -9.14
CA LEU A 119 -1.30 -14.75 -8.90
C LEU A 119 -1.66 -16.17 -9.37
N ASP A 120 -2.76 -16.70 -8.84
CA ASP A 120 -3.39 -17.88 -9.41
C ASP A 120 -3.96 -17.59 -10.81
N ALA A 121 -4.27 -18.65 -11.58
CA ALA A 121 -4.69 -18.50 -12.97
C ALA A 121 -6.01 -17.70 -13.13
N GLY A 122 -6.94 -17.82 -12.17
CA GLY A 122 -8.21 -17.10 -12.23
C GLY A 122 -8.03 -15.60 -12.00
N LYS A 123 -7.27 -15.22 -10.96
CA LYS A 123 -6.98 -13.82 -10.65
C LYS A 123 -6.08 -13.17 -11.69
N SER A 124 -5.06 -13.87 -12.17
CA SER A 124 -4.16 -13.33 -13.20
C SER A 124 -4.92 -13.01 -14.49
N GLN A 125 -5.90 -13.83 -14.89
CA GLN A 125 -6.78 -13.54 -16.04
C GLN A 125 -7.62 -12.28 -15.83
N LYS A 126 -8.12 -12.03 -14.61
CA LYS A 126 -8.93 -10.82 -14.29
C LYS A 126 -8.12 -9.52 -14.39
N VAL A 127 -6.80 -9.57 -14.28
CA VAL A 127 -5.92 -8.37 -14.29
C VAL A 127 -4.96 -8.33 -15.47
N ALA A 128 -4.97 -9.38 -16.30
CA ALA A 128 -4.17 -9.43 -17.51
C ALA A 128 -4.52 -8.26 -18.43
N GLY A 129 -3.52 -7.43 -18.76
CA GLY A 129 -3.67 -6.32 -19.67
C GLY A 129 -4.25 -5.03 -19.07
N ILE A 130 -4.45 -4.95 -17.74
CA ILE A 130 -4.76 -3.67 -17.09
C ILE A 130 -3.53 -2.76 -17.22
N PRO A 131 -3.65 -1.57 -17.84
CA PRO A 131 -2.54 -0.65 -17.94
C PRO A 131 -2.24 0.00 -16.58
N LEU A 132 -0.96 0.07 -16.23
CA LEU A 132 -0.46 0.94 -15.19
C LEU A 132 -0.06 2.28 -15.81
N ILE A 133 -0.75 3.33 -15.40
CA ILE A 133 -0.55 4.71 -15.83
C ILE A 133 0.24 5.45 -14.76
N VAL A 134 1.05 6.41 -15.20
CA VAL A 134 1.73 7.31 -14.27
C VAL A 134 0.96 8.63 -14.18
N ASP A 135 0.66 9.03 -12.95
CA ASP A 135 0.12 10.35 -12.63
C ASP A 135 1.29 11.30 -12.32
N ASP A 136 1.59 12.20 -13.25
CA ASP A 136 2.73 13.12 -13.18
C ASP A 136 2.37 14.49 -12.58
N ARG A 137 1.15 14.63 -12.06
CA ARG A 137 0.71 15.86 -11.40
C ARG A 137 1.55 16.13 -10.16
N VAL A 138 2.05 17.37 -10.06
CA VAL A 138 2.92 17.81 -8.98
C VAL A 138 2.21 17.72 -7.64
N GLY A 139 2.84 17.02 -6.69
CA GLY A 139 2.37 16.90 -5.31
C GLY A 139 1.27 15.86 -5.10
N GLU A 140 0.81 15.17 -6.16
CA GLU A 140 -0.04 14.01 -6.00
C GLU A 140 0.76 12.84 -5.42
N VAL A 141 0.24 12.24 -4.36
CA VAL A 141 0.82 11.08 -3.67
C VAL A 141 -0.29 10.05 -3.51
N ASN A 142 -0.46 9.27 -4.56
CA ASN A 142 -1.48 8.24 -4.60
C ASN A 142 -1.11 7.09 -5.54
N ALA A 143 -1.75 5.95 -5.30
CA ALA A 143 -1.99 4.93 -6.29
C ALA A 143 -3.47 4.55 -6.19
N PHE A 144 -4.07 4.15 -7.30
CA PHE A 144 -5.47 3.75 -7.29
C PHE A 144 -5.83 2.87 -8.47
N ALA A 145 -6.72 1.93 -8.21
CA ALA A 145 -7.47 1.17 -9.19
C ALA A 145 -8.73 1.96 -9.59
N ALA A 146 -8.99 2.06 -10.90
CA ALA A 146 -10.14 2.80 -11.40
C ALA A 146 -10.77 2.15 -12.63
N CYS A 147 -11.95 2.67 -12.97
CA CYS A 147 -12.65 2.37 -14.20
C CYS A 147 -12.66 3.60 -15.10
N THR A 148 -12.36 3.41 -16.38
CA THR A 148 -12.62 4.43 -17.41
C THR A 148 -14.13 4.60 -17.62
N LYS A 149 -14.56 5.68 -18.29
CA LYS A 149 -15.97 5.86 -18.67
C LYS A 149 -16.51 4.71 -19.53
N GLY A 150 -15.65 4.08 -20.33
CA GLY A 150 -15.99 2.92 -21.15
C GLY A 150 -16.05 1.60 -20.37
N GLY A 151 -15.89 1.61 -19.03
CA GLY A 151 -15.92 0.41 -18.21
C GLY A 151 -14.64 -0.43 -18.25
N LYS A 152 -13.54 0.10 -18.80
CA LYS A 152 -12.24 -0.57 -18.81
C LYS A 152 -11.50 -0.36 -17.49
N SER A 153 -10.87 -1.40 -16.99
CA SER A 153 -9.97 -1.35 -15.83
C SER A 153 -8.68 -0.59 -16.12
N VAL A 154 -8.21 0.17 -15.13
CA VAL A 154 -6.93 0.88 -15.16
C VAL A 154 -6.35 0.95 -13.76
N MET A 155 -5.03 1.06 -13.67
CA MET A 155 -4.32 1.40 -12.44
C MET A 155 -3.50 2.66 -12.67
N ALA A 156 -3.36 3.48 -11.64
CA ALA A 156 -2.49 4.63 -11.64
C ALA A 156 -1.54 4.61 -10.45
N ILE A 157 -0.33 5.11 -10.64
CA ILE A 157 0.63 5.42 -9.58
C ILE A 157 1.23 6.79 -9.85
N SER A 158 1.33 7.63 -8.83
CA SER A 158 1.87 8.98 -8.97
C SER A 158 3.39 9.02 -8.90
N ASP A 159 4.00 9.98 -9.60
CA ASP A 159 5.42 10.29 -9.45
C ASP A 159 5.76 10.70 -8.01
N GLY A 160 4.85 11.41 -7.33
CA GLY A 160 5.06 11.84 -5.95
C GLY A 160 5.10 10.67 -4.97
N LEU A 161 4.28 9.62 -5.17
CA LEU A 161 4.37 8.41 -4.36
C LEU A 161 5.70 7.68 -4.59
N LEU A 162 6.12 7.52 -5.84
CA LEU A 162 7.41 6.89 -6.17
C LEU A 162 8.61 7.67 -5.59
N ASP A 163 8.56 9.00 -5.59
CA ASP A 163 9.56 9.87 -4.96
C ASP A 163 9.65 9.62 -3.45
N ILE A 164 8.51 9.58 -2.76
CA ILE A 164 8.43 9.27 -1.33
C ILE A 164 8.98 7.88 -1.02
N GLU A 165 8.56 6.86 -1.78
CA GLU A 165 9.02 5.48 -1.58
C GLU A 165 10.53 5.35 -1.81
N ALA A 166 11.09 6.06 -2.79
CA ALA A 166 12.54 6.11 -3.03
C ALA A 166 13.30 6.68 -1.83
N HIS A 167 12.81 7.79 -1.26
CA HIS A 167 13.42 8.40 -0.08
C HIS A 167 13.24 7.56 1.19
N LEU A 168 12.08 6.94 1.38
CA LEU A 168 11.84 5.99 2.47
C LEU A 168 12.75 4.77 2.38
N ALA A 169 12.91 4.20 1.18
CA ALA A 169 13.79 3.06 0.95
C ALA A 169 15.25 3.39 1.26
N ARG A 170 15.74 4.53 0.77
CA ARG A 170 17.09 5.05 1.07
C ARG A 170 17.29 5.28 2.55
N ALA A 171 16.32 5.91 3.22
CA ALA A 171 16.36 6.18 4.65
C ALA A 171 16.35 4.90 5.49
N LYS A 172 15.45 3.96 5.18
CA LYS A 172 15.33 2.68 5.88
C LYS A 172 16.56 1.81 5.71
N ALA A 173 17.12 1.74 4.50
CA ALA A 173 18.37 1.02 4.27
C ALA A 173 19.54 1.63 5.05
N THR A 174 19.60 2.97 5.15
CA THR A 174 20.64 3.65 5.94
C THR A 174 20.50 3.30 7.43
N ASP A 175 19.26 3.28 7.94
CA ASP A 175 18.98 2.89 9.33
C ASP A 175 19.38 1.45 9.61
N GLU A 176 19.05 0.51 8.71
CA GLU A 176 19.37 -0.91 8.89
C GLU A 176 20.87 -1.20 8.81
N ILE A 177 21.60 -0.54 7.91
CA ILE A 177 23.05 -0.81 7.71
C ILE A 177 23.93 -0.06 8.72
N PHE A 178 23.53 1.15 9.14
CA PHE A 178 24.37 2.05 9.94
C PHE A 178 23.79 2.42 11.31
N GLY A 179 22.60 1.93 11.66
CA GLY A 179 21.97 2.22 12.95
C GLY A 179 21.52 3.67 13.11
N THR A 180 21.23 4.35 12.00
CA THR A 180 20.73 5.74 12.01
C THR A 180 19.23 5.82 12.31
N GLN A 181 18.65 7.03 12.22
CA GLN A 181 17.21 7.28 12.36
C GLN A 181 16.66 8.13 11.20
N LYS A 182 17.22 7.97 10.00
CA LYS A 182 16.89 8.71 8.79
C LYS A 182 15.44 8.51 8.38
N THR A 183 14.84 7.34 8.62
CA THR A 183 13.42 7.10 8.30
C THR A 183 12.53 8.07 9.07
N GLY A 184 12.70 8.13 10.39
CA GLY A 184 11.96 9.07 11.24
C GLY A 184 12.27 10.53 10.92
N GLN A 185 13.53 10.86 10.63
CA GLN A 185 13.94 12.21 10.24
C GLN A 185 13.30 12.64 8.91
N TYR A 186 13.17 11.73 7.93
CA TYR A 186 12.55 12.03 6.65
C TYR A 186 11.03 12.21 6.80
N ILE A 187 10.36 11.33 7.55
CA ILE A 187 8.94 11.48 7.88
C ILE A 187 8.68 12.85 8.53
N GLN A 188 9.50 13.23 9.51
CA GLN A 188 9.40 14.55 10.17
C GLN A 188 9.65 15.71 9.20
N LEU A 189 10.59 15.57 8.26
CA LEU A 189 10.88 16.56 7.24
C LEU A 189 9.63 16.80 6.37
N VAL A 190 9.04 15.72 5.83
CA VAL A 190 7.84 15.82 4.99
C VAL A 190 6.67 16.39 5.80
N ALA A 191 6.40 15.87 6.99
CA ALA A 191 5.29 16.33 7.82
C ALA A 191 5.36 17.84 8.16
N LYS A 192 6.57 18.39 8.36
CA LYS A 192 6.75 19.80 8.72
C LYS A 192 6.72 20.75 7.52
N HIS A 193 7.14 20.28 6.35
CA HIS A 193 7.47 21.17 5.24
C HIS A 193 6.62 20.94 4.00
N GLN A 194 5.93 19.81 3.88
CA GLN A 194 5.07 19.52 2.74
C GLN A 194 3.88 20.47 2.73
N LYS A 195 3.54 20.94 1.52
CA LYS A 195 2.33 21.71 1.28
C LYS A 195 1.45 20.97 0.27
N PRO A 196 0.12 21.07 0.37
CA PRO A 196 -0.77 20.52 -0.65
C PRO A 196 -0.44 21.08 -2.04
N GLY A 197 -0.36 20.21 -3.05
CA GLY A 197 -0.09 20.59 -4.45
C GLY A 197 1.31 21.16 -4.72
N SER A 198 2.24 21.08 -3.78
CA SER A 198 3.65 21.43 -4.01
C SER A 198 4.48 20.19 -4.36
N PRO A 199 5.64 20.36 -5.02
CA PRO A 199 6.60 19.26 -5.17
C PRO A 199 6.89 18.56 -3.84
N ILE A 200 7.22 17.27 -3.91
CA ILE A 200 7.57 16.49 -2.72
C ILE A 200 8.79 17.11 -2.05
N VAL A 201 8.71 17.27 -0.74
CA VAL A 201 9.85 17.76 0.05
C VAL A 201 10.96 16.73 0.02
N ARG A 202 12.09 17.11 -0.56
CA ARG A 202 13.28 16.25 -0.63
C ARG A 202 14.30 16.62 0.46
N PRO A 203 15.06 15.65 0.98
CA PRO A 203 16.16 15.92 1.89
C PRO A 203 17.23 16.82 1.27
N ALA A 204 17.73 17.79 2.04
CA ALA A 204 18.82 18.65 1.60
C ALA A 204 20.16 17.89 1.52
N ALA A 205 21.14 18.46 0.81
CA ALA A 205 22.51 17.95 0.80
C ALA A 205 23.05 17.84 2.24
N GLY A 206 23.75 16.74 2.53
CA GLY A 206 24.23 16.42 3.89
C GLY A 206 23.19 15.76 4.81
N PHE A 207 21.94 15.59 4.37
CA PHE A 207 20.98 14.77 5.12
C PHE A 207 21.45 13.32 5.21
N PHE A 208 21.95 12.76 4.10
CA PHE A 208 22.63 11.46 4.07
C PHE A 208 24.14 11.69 4.07
N ASP A 209 24.87 10.91 4.88
CA ASP A 209 26.33 10.89 4.81
C ASP A 209 26.78 10.32 3.45
N PRO A 210 27.65 11.01 2.68
CA PRO A 210 28.01 10.58 1.33
C PRO A 210 28.66 9.18 1.26
N ALA A 211 29.44 8.80 2.27
CA ALA A 211 30.09 7.49 2.28
C ALA A 211 29.08 6.38 2.58
N GLN A 212 28.14 6.62 3.51
CA GLN A 212 27.01 5.72 3.75
C GLN A 212 26.10 5.61 2.53
N ASP A 213 25.89 6.73 1.83
CA ASP A 213 24.97 6.81 0.72
C ASP A 213 25.45 6.06 -0.53
N ALA A 214 26.76 5.95 -0.69
CA ALA A 214 27.41 5.16 -1.74
C ALA A 214 27.73 3.71 -1.32
N ASP A 215 27.52 3.30 -0.06
CA ASP A 215 27.83 1.93 0.39
C ASP A 215 27.00 0.90 -0.38
N GLY A 216 27.66 -0.07 -1.01
CA GLY A 216 27.01 -1.05 -1.88
C GLY A 216 26.01 -1.96 -1.17
N ARG A 217 26.16 -2.21 0.14
CA ARG A 217 25.19 -2.97 0.94
C ARG A 217 23.92 -2.17 1.16
N LYS A 218 24.07 -0.89 1.49
CA LYS A 218 22.94 0.05 1.62
C LYS A 218 22.22 0.21 0.28
N VAL A 219 22.97 0.40 -0.81
CA VAL A 219 22.39 0.52 -2.15
C VAL A 219 21.64 -0.76 -2.55
N LYS A 220 22.22 -1.94 -2.35
CA LYS A 220 21.47 -3.20 -2.58
C LYS A 220 20.19 -3.24 -1.76
N ARG A 221 20.27 -2.87 -0.47
CA ARG A 221 19.13 -2.96 0.45
C ARG A 221 18.01 -1.97 0.13
N GLN A 222 18.31 -0.74 -0.28
CA GLN A 222 17.26 0.21 -0.65
C GLN A 222 16.51 -0.20 -1.92
N HIS A 223 17.14 -0.91 -2.88
CA HIS A 223 16.41 -1.48 -4.02
C HIS A 223 15.43 -2.56 -3.58
N GLU A 224 15.83 -3.41 -2.63
CA GLU A 224 14.93 -4.41 -2.04
C GLU A 224 13.73 -3.78 -1.34
N ILE A 225 13.96 -2.72 -0.56
CA ILE A 225 12.90 -2.00 0.17
C ILE A 225 11.99 -1.21 -0.78
N LEU A 226 12.55 -0.57 -1.82
CA LEU A 226 11.75 0.11 -2.84
C LEU A 226 10.80 -0.88 -3.51
N ASP A 227 11.32 -2.04 -3.94
CA ASP A 227 10.50 -3.07 -4.55
C ASP A 227 9.36 -3.52 -3.62
N GLU A 228 9.62 -3.70 -2.31
CA GLU A 228 8.57 -4.10 -1.37
C GLU A 228 7.48 -3.03 -1.20
N GLN A 229 7.83 -1.75 -1.15
CA GLN A 229 6.85 -0.65 -1.04
C GLN A 229 5.96 -0.60 -2.29
N VAL A 230 6.60 -0.53 -3.46
CA VAL A 230 5.91 -0.53 -4.76
C VAL A 230 5.05 -1.79 -4.91
N ALA A 231 5.57 -2.95 -4.49
CA ALA A 231 4.83 -4.21 -4.57
C ALA A 231 3.60 -4.22 -3.66
N PHE A 232 3.70 -3.65 -2.46
CA PHE A 232 2.57 -3.52 -1.55
C PHE A 232 1.47 -2.62 -2.14
N VAL A 233 1.82 -1.42 -2.56
CA VAL A 233 0.86 -0.45 -3.11
C VAL A 233 0.20 -1.01 -4.37
N LEU A 234 0.98 -1.49 -5.34
CA LEU A 234 0.41 -2.03 -6.58
C LEU A 234 -0.32 -3.36 -6.36
N GLY A 235 0.11 -4.17 -5.39
CA GLY A 235 -0.59 -5.40 -5.01
C GLY A 235 -1.97 -5.12 -4.40
N HIS A 236 -2.09 -4.07 -3.59
CA HIS A 236 -3.36 -3.56 -3.08
C HIS A 236 -4.28 -3.12 -4.23
N GLU A 237 -3.79 -2.29 -5.15
CA GLU A 237 -4.60 -1.84 -6.29
C GLU A 237 -5.00 -2.97 -7.25
N LEU A 238 -4.11 -3.93 -7.49
CA LEU A 238 -4.41 -5.15 -8.25
C LEU A 238 -5.57 -5.93 -7.61
N ALA A 239 -5.60 -5.98 -6.28
CA ALA A 239 -6.63 -6.69 -5.53
C ALA A 239 -8.01 -6.08 -5.73
N HIS A 240 -8.14 -4.75 -5.82
CA HIS A 240 -9.41 -4.12 -6.16
C HIS A 240 -10.00 -4.64 -7.48
N HIS A 241 -9.16 -4.91 -8.47
CA HIS A 241 -9.60 -5.49 -9.75
C HIS A 241 -9.96 -6.98 -9.62
N TYR A 242 -9.04 -7.85 -9.16
CA TYR A 242 -9.32 -9.30 -9.18
C TYR A 242 -10.34 -9.76 -8.13
N LEU A 243 -10.60 -8.97 -7.08
CA LEU A 243 -11.68 -9.19 -6.11
C LEU A 243 -13.03 -8.60 -6.57
N GLY A 244 -13.05 -7.84 -7.67
CA GLY A 244 -14.27 -7.24 -8.19
C GLY A 244 -14.81 -6.10 -7.32
N HIS A 245 -13.93 -5.36 -6.61
CA HIS A 245 -14.32 -4.17 -5.86
C HIS A 245 -14.74 -3.01 -6.78
N LEU A 246 -14.42 -3.12 -8.07
CA LEU A 246 -14.73 -2.15 -9.11
C LEU A 246 -15.67 -2.75 -10.16
N PRO A 247 -16.61 -1.97 -10.71
CA PRO A 247 -17.59 -2.45 -11.69
C PRO A 247 -17.02 -2.58 -13.12
N CYS A 248 -15.71 -2.45 -13.32
CA CYS A 248 -15.06 -2.58 -14.62
C CYS A 248 -14.49 -3.98 -14.84
N THR A 249 -14.22 -4.27 -16.12
CA THR A 249 -13.55 -5.51 -16.53
C THR A 249 -12.22 -5.18 -17.19
N ALA A 250 -11.24 -6.07 -17.01
CA ALA A 250 -10.02 -6.05 -17.80
C ALA A 250 -10.35 -6.43 -19.24
N THR A 251 -10.68 -5.43 -20.06
CA THR A 251 -10.75 -5.60 -21.50
C THR A 251 -9.36 -5.36 -22.06
N GLY A 252 -8.73 -6.36 -22.69
CA GLY A 252 -7.39 -6.25 -23.29
C GLY A 252 -7.23 -5.24 -24.44
N GLY A 253 -8.19 -4.32 -24.61
CA GLY A 253 -8.07 -3.15 -25.47
C GLY A 253 -7.54 -1.96 -24.67
N GLY A 254 -6.48 -1.33 -25.16
CA GLY A 254 -5.84 -0.20 -24.49
C GLY A 254 -6.78 0.96 -24.13
N VAL A 255 -6.32 1.79 -23.20
CA VAL A 255 -7.01 3.01 -22.75
C VAL A 255 -6.53 4.19 -23.60
N THR A 256 -7.47 5.01 -24.07
CA THR A 256 -7.19 6.22 -24.86
C THR A 256 -6.73 7.37 -23.95
N ALA A 257 -5.97 8.33 -24.49
CA ALA A 257 -5.50 9.49 -23.70
C ALA A 257 -6.64 10.29 -23.04
N ALA A 258 -7.82 10.38 -23.67
CA ALA A 258 -8.99 11.02 -23.09
C ALA A 258 -9.56 10.25 -21.89
N GLU A 259 -9.57 8.91 -21.97
CA GLU A 259 -9.95 8.04 -20.85
C GLU A 259 -8.93 8.14 -19.70
N VAL A 260 -7.63 8.25 -20.00
CA VAL A 260 -6.58 8.48 -19.01
C VAL A 260 -6.78 9.81 -18.28
N ASN A 261 -6.92 10.92 -19.00
CA ASN A 261 -7.11 12.24 -18.40
C ASN A 261 -8.35 12.27 -17.50
N HIS A 262 -9.42 11.58 -17.91
CA HIS A 262 -10.60 11.45 -17.08
C HIS A 262 -10.31 10.73 -15.77
N VAL A 263 -9.63 9.59 -15.83
CA VAL A 263 -9.27 8.78 -14.65
C VAL A 263 -8.43 9.59 -13.67
N LEU A 264 -7.42 10.33 -14.15
CA LEU A 264 -6.58 11.17 -13.31
C LEU A 264 -7.36 12.37 -12.72
N SER A 265 -8.32 12.93 -13.46
CA SER A 265 -9.15 14.04 -12.99
C SER A 265 -10.32 13.62 -12.07
N SER A 266 -10.61 12.32 -11.98
CA SER A 266 -11.75 11.83 -11.21
C SER A 266 -11.39 11.74 -9.73
N VAL A 267 -12.31 12.16 -8.86
CA VAL A 267 -12.20 11.92 -7.42
C VAL A 267 -12.25 10.41 -7.21
N VAL A 268 -11.21 9.86 -6.56
CA VAL A 268 -11.15 8.44 -6.19
C VAL A 268 -12.43 8.12 -5.39
N PRO A 269 -13.23 7.12 -5.79
CA PRO A 269 -14.44 6.77 -5.06
C PRO A 269 -14.08 6.48 -3.60
N LEU A 270 -14.91 6.93 -2.66
CA LEU A 270 -14.79 6.50 -1.28
C LEU A 270 -15.03 4.98 -1.26
N PHE A 271 -13.96 4.19 -1.15
CA PHE A 271 -14.10 2.75 -1.15
C PHE A 271 -14.78 2.28 0.13
N ASN A 272 -15.59 1.23 0.01
CA ASN A 272 -16.18 0.58 1.16
C ASN A 272 -15.05 0.02 2.04
N GLN A 273 -14.96 0.43 3.30
CA GLN A 273 -13.87 0.06 4.21
C GLN A 273 -13.55 -1.47 4.25
N PRO A 274 -14.54 -2.38 4.25
CA PRO A 274 -14.32 -3.82 4.01
C PRO A 274 -13.53 -4.19 2.76
N ASN A 275 -13.77 -3.49 1.63
CA ASN A 275 -13.06 -3.75 0.38
C ASN A 275 -11.59 -3.35 0.49
N GLU A 276 -11.30 -2.23 1.17
CA GLU A 276 -9.94 -1.75 1.45
C GLU A 276 -9.16 -2.76 2.30
N LEU A 277 -9.78 -3.29 3.35
CA LEU A 277 -9.16 -4.33 4.19
C LEU A 277 -8.97 -5.64 3.42
N GLY A 278 -9.94 -6.00 2.56
CA GLY A 278 -9.82 -7.15 1.65
C GLY A 278 -8.65 -6.99 0.68
N ALA A 279 -8.46 -5.79 0.14
CA ALA A 279 -7.35 -5.44 -0.74
C ALA A 279 -6.00 -5.48 -0.01
N ASP A 280 -5.92 -5.01 1.23
CA ASP A 280 -4.72 -5.13 2.06
C ASP A 280 -4.31 -6.58 2.32
N VAL A 281 -5.27 -7.45 2.68
CA VAL A 281 -4.99 -8.87 2.92
C VAL A 281 -4.55 -9.54 1.62
N ALA A 282 -5.27 -9.32 0.53
CA ALA A 282 -5.00 -9.98 -0.74
C ALA A 282 -3.70 -9.47 -1.39
N GLY A 283 -3.46 -8.16 -1.34
CA GLY A 283 -2.22 -7.53 -1.77
C GLY A 283 -1.02 -8.04 -0.98
N THR A 284 -1.11 -8.10 0.37
CA THR A 284 -0.06 -8.68 1.22
C THR A 284 0.24 -10.14 0.84
N ASN A 285 -0.79 -10.96 0.66
CA ASN A 285 -0.61 -12.35 0.20
C ASN A 285 0.05 -12.43 -1.18
N ASN A 286 -0.29 -11.52 -2.10
CA ASN A 286 0.30 -11.48 -3.43
C ASN A 286 1.78 -11.07 -3.40
N VAL A 287 2.14 -10.05 -2.60
CA VAL A 287 3.55 -9.66 -2.35
C VAL A 287 4.37 -10.83 -1.84
N LEU A 288 3.88 -11.53 -0.81
CA LEU A 288 4.58 -12.69 -0.24
C LEU A 288 4.65 -13.87 -1.22
N GLY A 289 3.59 -14.09 -1.98
CA GLY A 289 3.55 -15.08 -3.05
C GLY A 289 4.58 -14.80 -4.16
N ALA A 290 4.69 -13.54 -4.58
CA ALA A 290 5.69 -13.08 -5.55
C ALA A 290 7.11 -13.22 -4.97
N GLY A 291 7.31 -12.73 -3.74
CA GLY A 291 8.59 -12.83 -3.03
C GLY A 291 9.11 -14.26 -2.91
N LYS A 292 8.24 -15.23 -2.58
CA LYS A 292 8.57 -16.65 -2.53
C LYS A 292 9.10 -17.20 -3.86
N ARG A 293 8.67 -16.65 -5.00
CA ARG A 293 9.08 -17.09 -6.34
C ARG A 293 10.41 -16.48 -6.80
N ARG A 294 10.95 -15.47 -6.10
CA ARG A 294 12.18 -14.76 -6.52
C ARG A 294 13.48 -15.53 -6.25
N ALA A 295 13.45 -16.74 -5.69
CA ALA A 295 14.66 -17.49 -5.37
C ALA A 295 15.62 -17.65 -6.59
N PRO A 296 16.94 -17.40 -6.45
CA PRO A 296 17.69 -17.14 -5.23
C PRO A 296 17.80 -15.64 -4.82
N ALA A 297 17.07 -14.74 -5.47
CA ALA A 297 17.05 -13.31 -5.12
C ALA A 297 16.30 -13.05 -3.81
N TYR A 298 16.31 -11.79 -3.36
CA TYR A 298 15.63 -11.36 -2.14
C TYR A 298 14.12 -11.66 -2.18
N HIS A 299 13.61 -12.25 -1.10
CA HIS A 299 12.18 -12.54 -0.95
C HIS A 299 11.47 -11.31 -0.39
N TRP A 300 10.49 -10.79 -1.12
CA TRP A 300 9.64 -9.73 -0.61
C TRP A 300 8.87 -10.14 0.64
N THR A 301 8.74 -9.19 1.54
CA THR A 301 8.00 -9.27 2.79
C THR A 301 6.93 -8.18 2.84
N GLU A 302 6.11 -8.18 3.90
CA GLU A 302 5.21 -7.09 4.23
C GLU A 302 5.94 -5.80 4.68
N GLY A 303 7.27 -5.82 4.78
CA GLY A 303 8.08 -4.71 5.30
C GLY A 303 7.86 -3.39 4.56
N GLY A 304 7.74 -3.42 3.23
CA GLY A 304 7.42 -2.23 2.44
C GLY A 304 6.04 -1.64 2.74
N GLY A 305 5.03 -2.49 2.94
CA GLY A 305 3.69 -2.04 3.35
C GLY A 305 3.71 -1.41 4.74
N LEU A 306 4.42 -2.02 5.69
CA LEU A 306 4.57 -1.46 7.04
C LEU A 306 5.35 -0.15 7.06
N LEU A 307 6.36 0.00 6.20
CA LEU A 307 7.09 1.25 6.03
C LEU A 307 6.20 2.36 5.45
N THR A 308 5.35 2.01 4.49
CA THR A 308 4.34 2.92 3.93
C THR A 308 3.34 3.37 4.99
N MET A 309 2.84 2.44 5.81
CA MET A 309 1.94 2.77 6.93
C MET A 309 2.64 3.62 7.99
N GLN A 310 3.92 3.36 8.29
CA GLN A 310 4.71 4.17 9.21
C GLN A 310 4.84 5.62 8.70
N PHE A 311 5.03 5.82 7.40
CA PHE A 311 5.09 7.14 6.80
C PHE A 311 3.78 7.90 6.99
N PHE A 312 2.65 7.34 6.57
CA PHE A 312 1.35 8.00 6.69
C PHE A 312 0.97 8.24 8.17
N ALA A 313 1.18 7.26 9.06
CA ALA A 313 0.93 7.46 10.50
C ALA A 313 1.77 8.61 11.09
N GLY A 314 2.99 8.77 10.58
CA GLY A 314 3.87 9.88 10.92
C GLY A 314 3.35 11.22 10.43
N LEU A 315 2.75 11.29 9.23
CA LEU A 315 2.10 12.49 8.75
C LEU A 315 0.88 12.85 9.61
N ASP A 316 0.00 11.89 9.92
CA ASP A 316 -1.22 12.15 10.70
C ASP A 316 -0.91 12.68 12.10
N SER A 317 0.19 12.19 12.70
CA SER A 317 0.61 12.58 14.05
C SER A 317 1.39 13.89 14.11
N LEU A 318 2.04 14.29 13.01
CA LEU A 318 2.97 15.43 12.99
C LEU A 318 2.49 16.61 12.13
N SER A 319 1.53 16.39 11.24
CA SER A 319 0.92 17.41 10.37
C SER A 319 -0.49 17.73 10.84
N PRO A 320 -0.84 19.01 11.07
CA PRO A 320 -2.20 19.41 11.40
C PRO A 320 -3.14 19.44 10.17
N ILE A 321 -2.62 19.15 8.98
CA ILE A 321 -3.35 19.20 7.70
C ILE A 321 -3.16 17.91 6.91
N ASP A 322 -4.23 17.47 6.23
CA ASP A 322 -4.18 16.42 5.21
C ASP A 322 -3.42 16.97 3.99
N VAL A 323 -2.16 16.55 3.84
CA VAL A 323 -1.23 17.05 2.81
C VAL A 323 -1.35 16.31 1.47
N PHE A 324 -1.92 15.11 1.44
CA PHE A 324 -1.84 14.21 0.28
C PHE A 324 -3.18 13.61 -0.17
N ASN A 325 -4.31 13.92 0.47
CA ASN A 325 -5.63 13.35 0.17
C ASN A 325 -5.71 11.81 0.27
N PHE A 326 -4.63 11.10 0.61
CA PHE A 326 -4.54 9.64 0.65
C PHE A 326 -5.54 9.02 1.64
N GLU A 327 -5.70 9.66 2.80
CA GLU A 327 -6.64 9.23 3.85
C GLU A 327 -8.12 9.38 3.46
N ARG A 328 -8.42 10.09 2.36
CA ARG A 328 -9.80 10.22 1.88
C ARG A 328 -10.26 8.99 1.12
N SER A 329 -9.35 8.21 0.57
CA SER A 329 -9.67 6.99 -0.17
C SER A 329 -9.31 5.70 0.57
N HIS A 330 -8.43 5.75 1.57
CA HIS A 330 -7.95 4.58 2.30
C HIS A 330 -8.22 4.68 3.81
N PRO A 331 -8.40 3.55 4.52
CA PRO A 331 -8.47 3.55 5.97
C PRO A 331 -7.17 4.08 6.60
N PRO A 332 -7.24 4.70 7.80
CA PRO A 332 -6.06 5.15 8.52
C PRO A 332 -5.02 4.04 8.78
N PRO A 333 -3.72 4.36 8.82
CA PRO A 333 -2.65 3.38 9.04
C PRO A 333 -2.79 2.55 10.32
N GLN A 334 -3.41 3.10 11.36
CA GLN A 334 -3.64 2.43 12.65
C GLN A 334 -4.62 1.24 12.52
N ILE A 335 -5.47 1.26 11.49
CA ILE A 335 -6.37 0.15 11.14
C ILE A 335 -5.69 -0.84 10.20
N ARG A 336 -4.97 -0.35 9.18
CA ARG A 336 -4.36 -1.18 8.14
C ARG A 336 -3.14 -1.98 8.64
N THR A 337 -2.31 -1.37 9.50
CA THR A 337 -1.10 -2.01 10.04
C THR A 337 -1.35 -3.40 10.65
N PRO A 338 -2.28 -3.57 11.62
CA PRO A 338 -2.55 -4.89 12.19
C PRO A 338 -3.11 -5.88 11.15
N VAL A 339 -3.87 -5.42 10.15
CA VAL A 339 -4.39 -6.27 9.07
C VAL A 339 -3.27 -6.81 8.19
N ILE A 340 -2.32 -5.96 7.80
CA ILE A 340 -1.13 -6.36 7.02
C ILE A 340 -0.30 -7.37 7.81
N GLN A 341 -0.02 -7.10 9.09
CA GLN A 341 0.75 -8.00 9.95
C GLN A 341 0.05 -9.34 10.15
N GLN A 342 -1.27 -9.34 10.32
CA GLN A 342 -2.07 -10.54 10.47
C GLN A 342 -2.07 -11.36 9.18
N ALA A 343 -2.31 -10.74 8.02
CA ALA A 343 -2.27 -11.41 6.73
C ALA A 343 -0.93 -12.08 6.49
N ALA A 344 0.18 -11.38 6.75
CA ALA A 344 1.52 -11.92 6.59
C ALA A 344 1.82 -13.08 7.55
N SER A 345 1.40 -12.95 8.81
CA SER A 345 1.55 -14.01 9.81
C SER A 345 0.77 -15.27 9.44
N SER A 346 -0.48 -15.12 8.99
CA SER A 346 -1.32 -16.21 8.50
C SER A 346 -0.77 -16.86 7.23
N TRP A 347 -0.20 -16.07 6.31
CA TRP A 347 0.47 -16.59 5.13
C TRP A 347 1.64 -17.49 5.52
N ARG A 348 2.49 -17.04 6.45
CA ARG A 348 3.62 -17.84 6.95
C ARG A 348 3.16 -19.11 7.67
N SER A 349 2.16 -19.02 8.56
CA SER A 349 1.68 -20.17 9.32
C SER A 349 0.96 -21.22 8.47
N SER A 350 0.46 -20.84 7.29
CA SER A 350 -0.21 -21.73 6.33
C SER A 350 0.72 -22.32 5.26
N GLY A 351 2.03 -22.12 5.36
CA GLY A 351 3.00 -22.58 4.34
C GLY A 351 2.92 -21.80 3.01
N GLY A 352 2.31 -20.62 3.05
CA GLY A 352 2.17 -19.71 1.92
C GLY A 352 0.85 -19.79 1.16
N GLN A 353 -0.21 -20.30 1.79
CA GLN A 353 -1.57 -20.28 1.24
C GLN A 353 -2.29 -18.94 1.50
N GLY A 354 -1.86 -18.19 2.52
CA GLY A 354 -2.45 -16.89 2.88
C GLY A 354 -3.67 -17.02 3.81
N TRP A 355 -4.11 -15.89 4.37
CA TRP A 355 -5.40 -15.83 5.08
C TRP A 355 -6.56 -15.78 4.08
N GLN A 356 -7.54 -16.67 4.27
CA GLN A 356 -8.85 -16.57 3.63
C GLN A 356 -9.81 -15.92 4.62
N ILE A 357 -10.35 -14.74 4.29
CA ILE A 357 -11.45 -14.15 5.07
C ILE A 357 -12.71 -14.97 4.76
N PRO A 358 -13.31 -15.66 5.75
CA PRO A 358 -14.54 -16.42 5.51
C PRO A 358 -15.65 -15.48 5.05
N GLY A 359 -16.25 -15.77 3.88
CA GLY A 359 -17.39 -15.01 3.35
C GLY A 359 -17.07 -13.99 2.23
N LEU A 360 -15.81 -13.82 1.85
CA LEU A 360 -15.45 -13.10 0.62
C LEU A 360 -15.23 -14.12 -0.53
N PRO A 361 -16.00 -14.07 -1.62
CA PRO A 361 -15.79 -14.96 -2.76
C PRO A 361 -14.48 -14.61 -3.48
N PHE A 362 -13.73 -15.64 -3.89
CA PHE A 362 -12.56 -15.52 -4.76
C PHE A 362 -12.95 -15.72 -6.23
#